data_AF-A0A9W8HTF1-F1
#
_entry.id   AF-A0A9W8HTF1-F1
#
_cell.length_a   1.000
_cell.length_b   1.000
_cell.length_c   1.000
_cell.angle_alpha   90.00
_cell.angle_beta   90.00
_cell.angle_gamma   90.00
#
_symmetry.space_group_name_H-M   'P 1'
#
loop_
_entity.id
_entity.type
_entity.pdbx_description
1 polymer ?
#
loop_
_entity_poly.entity_id
_entity_poly.type
_entity_poly.pdbx_seq_one_letter_code
_entity_poly.pdbx_strand_id
1 'polypeptide(L)'
;MGSYSKENATVRSPTLLRRLWKEGRERPSGMRAERIAAGAATSFAQVRQGDSIQLLAWGCGIDGQLGNGTLTHLQGSAVTVPALSDKQEYDAASQLRQPLGIRSLAAGNGHVVAVCDNRTNVDLDPSGRSVDREPLFGYDVVVWGRNSEGQCIPGRKHRFAKPEYPPTLFTSTSATVSTAAQVRLQAAPQQWVPTAQFHNSNTHSLPRTLLVEQVFAAGPEVTAAYLKPCK
;
A
#
# COMPACT_ATOMS: atom_id res chain seq x y z
N MET A 1 17.60 15.66 -26.31
CA MET A 1 16.52 14.76 -25.83
C MET A 1 16.34 13.68 -26.88
N GLY A 2 16.69 12.43 -26.59
CA GLY A 2 16.51 11.33 -27.54
C GLY A 2 15.04 10.95 -27.64
N SER A 3 14.51 10.89 -28.86
CA SER A 3 13.15 10.44 -29.15
C SER A 3 12.97 8.97 -28.74
N TYR A 4 11.87 8.68 -28.05
CA TYR A 4 11.47 7.32 -27.70
C TYR A 4 11.08 6.57 -28.99
N SER A 5 11.87 5.59 -29.39
CA SER A 5 11.55 4.63 -30.46
C SER A 5 11.43 3.24 -29.85
N LYS A 6 10.33 2.52 -30.14
CA LYS A 6 10.13 1.12 -29.72
C LYS A 6 11.26 0.19 -30.19
N GLU A 7 11.96 0.56 -31.27
CA GLU A 7 13.03 -0.23 -31.88
C GLU A 7 14.36 -0.19 -31.08
N ASN A 8 14.55 0.83 -30.23
CA ASN A 8 15.75 0.98 -29.40
C ASN A 8 15.57 0.53 -27.93
N ALA A 9 14.43 -0.08 -27.59
CA ALA A 9 14.09 -0.46 -26.22
C ALA A 9 14.54 -1.88 -25.82
N THR A 10 15.55 -2.45 -26.48
CA THR A 10 16.09 -3.77 -26.06
C THR A 10 17.16 -3.57 -24.98
N VAL A 11 16.74 -3.62 -23.71
CA VAL A 11 17.67 -3.79 -22.59
C VAL A 11 18.15 -5.24 -22.60
N ARG A 12 19.38 -5.49 -23.08
CA ARG A 12 19.93 -6.85 -23.30
C ARG A 12 20.45 -7.54 -22.04
N SER A 13 20.61 -6.79 -20.96
CA SER A 13 21.08 -7.28 -19.66
C SER A 13 20.50 -6.41 -18.54
N PRO A 14 20.33 -6.95 -17.32
CA PRO A 14 19.92 -6.14 -16.18
C PRO A 14 20.80 -4.89 -16.03
N THR A 15 20.19 -3.71 -16.10
CA THR A 15 20.89 -2.42 -15.98
C THR A 15 20.69 -1.85 -14.59
N LEU A 16 21.79 -1.52 -13.92
CA LEU A 16 21.74 -0.84 -12.63
C LEU A 16 21.07 0.53 -12.76
N LEU A 17 20.01 0.77 -11.99
CA LEU A 17 19.32 2.07 -11.90
C LEU A 17 20.17 3.09 -11.11
N ARG A 18 21.19 3.65 -11.76
CA ARG A 18 22.08 4.67 -11.14
C ARG A 18 21.34 5.95 -10.76
N ARG A 19 20.26 6.28 -11.48
CA ARG A 19 19.40 7.46 -11.24
C ARG A 19 18.25 7.23 -10.26
N LEU A 20 18.27 6.10 -9.54
CA LEU A 20 17.37 5.95 -8.40
C LEU A 20 17.62 7.04 -7.34
N TRP A 21 18.84 7.57 -7.30
CA TRP A 21 19.25 8.65 -6.40
C TRP A 21 19.40 9.96 -7.16
N LYS A 22 19.30 11.08 -6.43
CA LYS A 22 19.68 12.39 -6.99
C LYS A 22 21.09 12.31 -7.57
N GLU A 23 21.28 12.92 -8.74
CA GLU A 23 22.56 12.91 -9.44
C GLU A 23 23.70 13.34 -8.50
N GLY A 24 24.82 12.60 -8.55
CA GLY A 24 25.98 12.81 -7.68
C GLY A 24 25.97 12.05 -6.35
N ARG A 25 24.92 11.30 -6.01
CA ARG A 25 24.91 10.38 -4.86
C ARG A 25 25.12 8.93 -5.31
N GLU A 26 26.20 8.30 -4.86
CA GLU A 26 26.37 6.85 -4.99
C GLU A 26 25.25 6.11 -4.22
N ARG A 27 25.05 4.83 -4.54
CA ARG A 27 24.11 3.98 -3.78
C ARG A 27 24.53 4.00 -2.31
N PRO A 28 23.66 4.41 -1.38
CA PRO A 28 24.00 4.40 0.04
C PRO A 28 24.36 2.97 0.49
N SER A 29 25.50 2.83 1.17
CA SER A 29 25.93 1.55 1.74
C SER A 29 24.88 1.02 2.73
N GLY A 30 24.59 -0.28 2.66
CA GLY A 30 23.61 -0.93 3.54
C GLY A 30 22.15 -0.67 3.20
N MET A 31 21.86 0.05 2.11
CA MET A 31 20.49 0.26 1.66
C MET A 31 19.97 -0.94 0.85
N ARG A 32 18.78 -1.42 1.22
CA ARG A 32 18.10 -2.54 0.57
C ARG A 32 16.71 -2.14 0.09
N ALA A 33 16.29 -2.67 -1.06
CA ALA A 33 14.91 -2.59 -1.49
C ALA A 33 14.10 -3.69 -0.81
N GLU A 34 12.99 -3.34 -0.17
CA GLU A 34 12.14 -4.28 0.58
C GLU A 34 10.82 -4.56 -0.14
N ARG A 35 10.31 -3.59 -0.91
CA ARG A 35 9.07 -3.71 -1.68
C ARG A 35 9.22 -2.98 -3.00
N ILE A 36 8.58 -3.50 -4.03
CA ILE A 36 8.45 -2.84 -5.33
C ILE A 36 7.01 -2.94 -5.79
N ALA A 37 6.56 -1.93 -6.53
CA ALA A 37 5.29 -1.97 -7.25
C ALA A 37 5.46 -1.25 -8.59
N ALA A 38 4.72 -1.69 -9.60
CA ALA A 38 4.71 -1.07 -10.92
C ALA A 38 3.26 -0.87 -11.36
N GLY A 39 2.95 0.35 -11.80
CA GLY A 39 1.72 0.69 -12.50
C GLY A 39 1.97 0.79 -14.00
N ALA A 40 1.01 1.32 -14.76
CA ALA A 40 1.12 1.39 -16.23
C ALA A 40 2.30 2.26 -16.69
N ALA A 41 2.54 3.39 -16.02
CA ALA A 41 3.61 4.33 -16.34
C ALA A 41 4.37 4.82 -15.10
N THR A 42 4.22 4.14 -13.96
CA THR A 42 4.90 4.47 -12.70
C THR A 42 5.54 3.27 -12.06
N SER A 43 6.56 3.51 -11.26
CA SER A 43 7.24 2.49 -10.49
C SER A 43 7.59 3.01 -9.12
N PHE A 44 7.60 2.10 -8.16
CA PHE A 44 7.83 2.38 -6.76
C PHE A 44 8.83 1.39 -6.18
N ALA A 45 9.63 1.86 -5.22
CA ALA A 45 10.46 1.02 -4.39
C ALA A 45 10.45 1.54 -2.95
N GLN A 46 10.08 0.69 -1.99
CA GLN A 46 10.43 0.93 -0.60
C GLN A 46 11.88 0.52 -0.39
N VAL A 47 12.68 1.46 0.09
CA VAL A 47 14.06 1.22 0.48
C VAL A 47 14.22 1.43 1.98
N ARG A 48 15.13 0.66 2.59
CA ARG A 48 15.47 0.80 3.99
C ARG A 48 16.97 0.92 4.19
N GLN A 49 17.36 1.81 5.10
CA GLN A 49 18.71 1.94 5.64
C GLN A 49 18.62 2.15 7.16
N GLY A 50 18.97 1.13 7.94
CA GLY A 50 18.72 1.14 9.40
C GLY A 50 17.23 1.33 9.70
N ASP A 51 16.92 2.39 10.44
CA ASP A 51 15.56 2.78 10.81
C ASP A 51 14.90 3.77 9.83
N SER A 52 15.63 4.23 8.81
CA SER A 52 15.06 5.05 7.74
C SER A 52 14.39 4.15 6.70
N ILE A 53 13.11 4.39 6.45
CA ILE A 53 12.32 3.74 5.40
C ILE A 53 11.80 4.81 4.46
N GLN A 54 12.12 4.70 3.17
CA GLN A 54 11.66 5.65 2.17
C GLN A 54 10.90 4.94 1.07
N LEU A 55 9.74 5.49 0.72
CA LEU A 55 9.02 5.08 -0.48
C LEU A 55 9.44 6.01 -1.63
N LEU A 56 10.12 5.44 -2.62
CA LEU A 56 10.54 6.13 -3.82
C LEU A 56 9.55 5.88 -4.95
N ALA A 57 9.32 6.90 -5.77
CA ALA A 57 8.46 6.85 -6.95
C ALA A 57 9.17 7.47 -8.17
N TRP A 58 8.94 6.93 -9.36
CA TRP A 58 9.39 7.51 -10.63
C TRP A 58 8.44 7.15 -11.78
N GLY A 59 8.59 7.83 -12.91
CA GLY A 59 7.70 7.69 -14.07
C GLY A 59 6.71 8.85 -14.22
N CYS A 60 5.51 8.58 -14.71
CA CYS A 60 4.47 9.57 -14.99
C CYS A 60 3.80 10.06 -13.69
N GLY A 61 3.62 11.37 -13.53
CA GLY A 61 2.94 11.98 -12.37
C GLY A 61 1.79 12.90 -12.71
N ILE A 62 1.30 12.88 -13.96
CA ILE A 62 0.27 13.80 -14.45
C ILE A 62 -1.05 13.71 -13.67
N ASP A 63 -1.34 12.53 -13.11
CA ASP A 63 -2.53 12.30 -12.29
C ASP A 63 -2.23 12.33 -10.78
N GLY A 64 -1.01 12.71 -10.39
CA GLY A 64 -0.59 12.73 -8.99
C GLY A 64 -0.16 11.37 -8.44
N GLN A 65 -0.09 10.34 -9.29
CA GLN A 65 0.25 8.97 -8.87
C GLN A 65 1.66 8.83 -8.27
N LEU A 66 2.55 9.81 -8.45
CA LEU A 66 3.85 9.83 -7.76
C LEU A 66 3.74 10.07 -6.25
N GLY A 67 2.64 10.64 -5.75
CA GLY A 67 2.40 10.81 -4.30
C GLY A 67 3.29 11.85 -3.60
N ASN A 68 4.08 12.62 -4.35
CA ASN A 68 5.03 13.61 -3.82
C ASN A 68 4.42 15.01 -3.60
N GLY A 69 3.11 15.17 -3.78
CA GLY A 69 2.39 16.43 -3.66
C GLY A 69 2.41 17.32 -4.89
N THR A 70 2.93 16.83 -6.03
CA THR A 70 3.02 17.58 -7.29
C THR A 70 2.40 16.80 -8.45
N LEU A 71 2.02 17.51 -9.52
CA LEU A 71 1.49 16.93 -10.76
C LEU A 71 2.53 16.99 -11.89
N THR A 72 3.71 16.42 -11.63
CA THR A 72 4.83 16.42 -12.59
C THR A 72 4.53 15.48 -13.75
N HIS A 73 4.67 15.95 -15.00
CA HIS A 73 4.37 15.12 -16.18
C HIS A 73 5.21 13.83 -16.22
N LEU A 74 6.53 13.94 -16.04
CA LEU A 74 7.46 12.82 -16.07
C LEU A 74 8.59 13.05 -15.08
N GLN A 75 8.89 12.03 -14.30
CA GLN A 75 9.93 12.02 -13.28
C GLN A 75 10.96 10.93 -13.61
N GLY A 76 12.07 11.34 -14.23
CA GLY A 76 13.13 10.43 -14.69
C GLY A 76 14.11 9.96 -13.61
N SER A 77 14.15 10.64 -12.47
CA SER A 77 14.94 10.26 -11.28
C SER A 77 14.01 10.09 -10.09
N ALA A 78 14.28 9.15 -9.20
CA ALA A 78 13.32 8.84 -8.15
C ALA A 78 13.08 10.02 -7.18
N VAL A 79 11.83 10.17 -6.77
CA VAL A 79 11.38 11.13 -5.77
C VAL A 79 10.81 10.39 -4.57
N THR A 80 10.95 10.98 -3.38
CA THR A 80 10.33 10.42 -2.18
C THR A 80 8.83 10.71 -2.16
N VAL A 81 8.06 9.81 -1.54
CA VAL A 81 6.66 9.99 -1.15
C VAL A 81 6.65 10.44 0.32
N PRO A 82 6.61 11.75 0.63
CA PRO A 82 6.94 12.25 1.98
C PRO A 82 5.92 11.85 3.05
N ALA A 83 4.67 11.61 2.66
CA ALA A 83 3.63 11.16 3.58
C ALA A 83 3.88 9.74 4.14
N LEU A 84 4.68 8.93 3.42
CA LEU A 84 4.94 7.53 3.74
C LEU A 84 6.44 7.24 3.96
N SER A 85 7.29 8.25 3.88
CA SER A 85 8.74 8.11 4.09
C SER A 85 9.12 8.63 5.48
N ASP A 86 10.07 7.94 6.10
CA ASP A 86 10.67 8.24 7.41
C ASP A 86 9.61 8.47 8.50
N LYS A 87 8.51 7.72 8.42
CA LYS A 87 7.46 7.70 9.43
C LYS A 87 7.82 6.70 10.53
N GLN A 88 7.34 6.99 11.73
CA GLN A 88 7.51 6.13 12.89
C GLN A 88 6.19 6.04 13.63
N GLU A 89 5.93 4.87 14.21
CA GLU A 89 4.85 4.65 15.14
C GLU A 89 5.40 4.41 16.55
N TYR A 90 4.62 4.76 17.57
CA TYR A 90 4.96 4.45 18.95
C TYR A 90 4.35 3.10 19.31
N ASP A 91 5.20 2.17 19.76
CA ASP A 91 4.75 0.89 20.26
C ASP A 91 4.59 0.95 21.78
N ALA A 92 3.34 0.86 22.25
CA ALA A 92 3.04 0.85 23.68
C ALA A 92 3.55 -0.41 24.39
N ALA A 93 3.74 -1.55 23.69
CA ALA A 93 4.22 -2.77 24.34
C ALA A 93 5.72 -2.69 24.67
N SER A 94 6.54 -2.24 23.72
CA SER A 94 7.99 -2.05 23.95
C SER A 94 8.37 -0.67 24.48
N GLN A 95 7.43 0.29 24.50
CA GLN A 95 7.67 1.70 24.85
C GLN A 95 8.73 2.39 23.94
N LEU A 96 8.83 1.96 22.68
CA LEU A 96 9.79 2.50 21.72
C LEU A 96 9.10 3.00 20.46
N ARG A 97 9.75 3.95 19.76
CA ARG A 97 9.35 4.35 18.41
C ARG A 97 9.98 3.40 17.41
N GLN A 98 9.18 2.85 16.50
CA GLN A 98 9.66 1.98 15.44
C GLN A 98 9.33 2.56 14.06
N PRO A 99 10.16 2.30 13.03
CA PRO A 99 9.89 2.73 11.67
C PRO A 99 8.58 2.15 11.14
N LEU A 100 7.78 3.00 10.51
CA LEU A 100 6.53 2.63 9.85
C LEU A 100 6.81 2.37 8.36
N GLY A 101 6.70 1.11 7.95
CA GLY A 101 6.88 0.69 6.57
C GLY A 101 5.57 0.55 5.80
N ILE A 102 5.68 0.05 4.57
CA ILE A 102 4.59 -0.37 3.72
C ILE A 102 4.53 -1.89 3.71
N ARG A 103 3.38 -2.43 4.11
CA ARG A 103 3.08 -3.85 4.12
C ARG A 103 2.86 -4.36 2.70
N SER A 104 1.95 -3.68 1.98
CA SER A 104 1.64 -3.96 0.57
C SER A 104 1.43 -2.67 -0.20
N LEU A 105 1.77 -2.70 -1.49
CA LEU A 105 1.66 -1.56 -2.39
C LEU A 105 1.16 -2.06 -3.74
N ALA A 106 0.04 -1.54 -4.22
CA ALA A 106 -0.50 -1.85 -5.54
C ALA A 106 -0.66 -0.56 -6.34
N ALA A 107 -0.05 -0.51 -7.52
CA ALA A 107 -0.12 0.60 -8.44
C ALA A 107 -0.90 0.18 -9.70
N GLY A 108 -1.98 0.92 -10.00
CA GLY A 108 -2.81 0.71 -11.17
C GLY A 108 -2.35 1.55 -12.36
N ASN A 109 -3.28 1.86 -13.26
CA ASN A 109 -2.96 2.67 -14.45
C ASN A 109 -2.58 4.12 -14.08
N GLY A 110 -3.16 4.67 -13.02
CA GLY A 110 -2.90 6.06 -12.61
C GLY A 110 -3.26 6.36 -11.17
N HIS A 111 -3.47 5.35 -10.35
CA HIS A 111 -3.67 5.48 -8.92
C HIS A 111 -2.90 4.39 -8.19
N VAL A 112 -2.73 4.58 -6.89
CA VAL A 112 -1.98 3.68 -6.03
C VAL A 112 -2.74 3.49 -4.74
N VAL A 113 -2.72 2.28 -4.21
CA VAL A 113 -3.18 1.94 -2.87
C VAL A 113 -2.02 1.32 -2.10
N ALA A 114 -1.82 1.77 -0.86
CA ALA A 114 -0.83 1.22 0.05
C ALA A 114 -1.50 0.81 1.36
N VAL A 115 -1.02 -0.31 1.91
CA VAL A 115 -1.33 -0.76 3.25
C VAL A 115 -0.08 -0.52 4.11
N CYS A 116 -0.20 0.30 5.14
CA CYS A 116 0.87 0.59 6.08
C CYS A 116 1.20 -0.66 6.92
N ASP A 117 2.45 -0.82 7.35
CA ASP A 117 2.88 -1.92 8.21
C ASP A 117 2.87 -1.50 9.69
N ASN A 118 1.84 -0.74 10.09
CA ASN A 118 1.64 -0.36 11.49
C ASN A 118 1.29 -1.59 12.32
N ARG A 119 1.53 -1.56 13.63
CA ARG A 119 1.09 -2.66 14.50
C ARG A 119 -0.43 -2.74 14.56
N THR A 120 -0.90 -3.97 14.77
CA THR A 120 -2.29 -4.35 14.98
C THR A 120 -2.43 -5.05 16.33
N ASN A 121 -3.64 -5.10 16.91
CA ASN A 121 -3.91 -5.82 18.17
C ASN A 121 -4.51 -7.23 17.97
N VAL A 122 -4.37 -7.78 16.77
CA VAL A 122 -4.86 -9.13 16.43
C VAL A 122 -3.76 -10.15 16.64
N ASP A 123 -4.00 -11.06 17.58
CA ASP A 123 -3.14 -12.20 17.86
C ASP A 123 -3.64 -13.45 17.10
N LEU A 124 -2.71 -14.25 16.56
CA LEU A 124 -3.01 -15.51 15.88
C LEU A 124 -2.94 -16.67 16.89
N ASP A 125 -4.06 -17.35 17.16
CA ASP A 125 -4.04 -18.61 17.92
C ASP A 125 -3.67 -19.75 16.96
N PRO A 126 -2.61 -20.53 17.22
CA PRO A 126 -2.29 -21.75 16.46
C PRO A 126 -3.44 -22.76 16.42
N SER A 127 -4.40 -22.68 17.36
CA SER A 127 -5.58 -23.54 17.38
C SER A 127 -6.66 -23.16 16.35
N GLY A 128 -6.40 -22.17 15.49
CA GLY A 128 -7.37 -21.73 14.47
C GLY A 128 -8.45 -20.79 15.02
N ARG A 129 -8.23 -20.22 16.21
CA ARG A 129 -9.05 -19.14 16.75
C ARG A 129 -8.40 -17.80 16.43
N SER A 130 -9.21 -16.84 16.04
CA SER A 130 -8.79 -15.45 15.97
C SER A 130 -9.88 -14.66 16.66
N VAL A 131 -9.47 -13.65 17.43
CA VAL A 131 -10.31 -12.62 18.07
C VAL A 131 -10.77 -12.92 19.50
N ASP A 132 -10.15 -12.24 20.47
CA ASP A 132 -10.68 -12.01 21.84
C ASP A 132 -10.57 -10.52 22.30
N ARG A 133 -9.98 -9.61 21.50
CA ARG A 133 -9.67 -8.23 21.93
C ARG A 133 -10.41 -7.17 21.12
N GLU A 134 -11.50 -6.65 21.67
CA GLU A 134 -12.19 -5.46 21.13
C GLU A 134 -11.66 -4.16 21.77
N PRO A 135 -11.59 -3.03 21.02
CA PRO A 135 -11.85 -2.91 19.58
C PRO A 135 -10.67 -3.40 18.75
N LEU A 136 -10.93 -4.11 17.65
CA LEU A 136 -9.91 -4.53 16.71
C LEU A 136 -9.45 -3.35 15.85
N PHE A 137 -8.14 -3.18 15.68
CA PHE A 137 -7.58 -2.24 14.69
C PHE A 137 -6.63 -2.96 13.75
N GLY A 138 -6.76 -2.63 12.47
CA GLY A 138 -5.99 -3.21 11.37
C GLY A 138 -4.87 -2.31 10.88
N TYR A 139 -4.38 -2.63 9.69
CA TYR A 139 -3.37 -1.85 9.00
C TYR A 139 -4.00 -0.63 8.31
N ASP A 140 -3.44 0.55 8.49
CA ASP A 140 -3.94 1.77 7.83
C ASP A 140 -3.83 1.66 6.31
N VAL A 141 -4.89 2.08 5.60
CA VAL A 141 -4.95 2.09 4.13
C VAL A 141 -4.91 3.52 3.63
N VAL A 142 -4.06 3.78 2.63
CA VAL A 142 -4.00 5.07 1.94
C VAL A 142 -4.05 4.90 0.43
N VAL A 143 -4.60 5.89 -0.26
CA VAL A 143 -4.79 5.91 -1.71
C VAL A 143 -4.35 7.25 -2.28
N TRP A 144 -3.84 7.27 -3.52
CA TRP A 144 -3.55 8.52 -4.24
C TRP A 144 -3.50 8.33 -5.75
N GLY A 145 -3.46 9.44 -6.48
CA GLY A 145 -3.44 9.51 -7.93
C GLY A 145 -4.80 9.87 -8.54
N ARG A 146 -5.05 9.37 -9.75
CA ARG A 146 -6.26 9.57 -10.53
C ARG A 146 -7.49 9.08 -9.76
N ASN A 147 -8.56 9.87 -9.81
CA ASN A 147 -9.84 9.54 -9.18
C ASN A 147 -11.05 9.89 -10.06
N SER A 148 -10.92 9.77 -11.39
CA SER A 148 -12.03 10.09 -12.31
C SER A 148 -13.26 9.20 -12.08
N GLU A 149 -13.03 7.95 -11.67
CA GLU A 149 -14.05 6.92 -11.44
C GLU A 149 -14.33 6.69 -9.94
N GLY A 150 -13.72 7.49 -9.06
CA GLY A 150 -13.85 7.31 -7.60
C GLY A 150 -13.00 6.16 -7.03
N GLN A 151 -12.02 5.65 -7.78
CA GLN A 151 -11.15 4.55 -7.38
C GLN A 151 -10.25 4.82 -6.16
N CYS A 152 -9.96 6.08 -5.84
CA CYS A 152 -9.31 6.49 -4.59
C CYS A 152 -10.37 6.79 -3.52
N ILE A 153 -11.13 7.88 -3.71
CA ILE A 153 -12.16 8.31 -2.77
C ILE A 153 -13.48 8.48 -3.53
N PRO A 154 -14.47 7.60 -3.31
CA PRO A 154 -15.77 7.70 -3.95
C PRO A 154 -16.43 9.07 -3.73
N GLY A 155 -17.09 9.58 -4.77
CA GLY A 155 -17.78 10.88 -4.72
C GLY A 155 -16.88 12.13 -4.85
N ARG A 156 -15.54 11.99 -4.85
CA ARG A 156 -14.62 13.13 -5.04
C ARG A 156 -13.99 13.14 -6.42
N LYS A 157 -14.52 13.90 -7.37
CA LYS A 157 -13.99 13.94 -8.76
C LYS A 157 -12.76 14.85 -8.94
N HIS A 158 -11.66 14.57 -8.22
CA HIS A 158 -10.37 15.24 -8.42
C HIS A 158 -9.20 14.29 -8.12
N ARG A 159 -8.02 14.62 -8.64
CA ARG A 159 -6.79 13.82 -8.48
C ARG A 159 -6.12 14.11 -7.13
N PHE A 160 -5.53 13.10 -6.53
CA PHE A 160 -4.81 13.21 -5.26
C PHE A 160 -3.30 13.10 -5.49
N ALA A 161 -2.58 14.22 -5.39
CA ALA A 161 -1.12 14.21 -5.54
C ALA A 161 -0.38 13.73 -4.28
N LYS A 162 -1.09 13.46 -3.19
CA LYS A 162 -0.57 12.98 -1.90
C LYS A 162 -1.39 11.76 -1.46
N PRO A 163 -0.79 10.81 -0.71
CA PRO A 163 -1.53 9.76 -0.01
C PRO A 163 -2.63 10.33 0.89
N GLU A 164 -3.85 9.83 0.72
CA GLU A 164 -5.06 10.21 1.47
C GLU A 164 -5.72 8.97 2.06
N TYR A 165 -6.46 9.15 3.16
CA TYR A 165 -7.25 8.06 3.77
C TYR A 165 -8.61 7.93 3.05
N PRO A 166 -8.93 6.77 2.48
CA PRO A 166 -10.25 6.51 1.94
C PRO A 166 -11.28 6.26 3.06
N PRO A 167 -12.59 6.42 2.77
CA PRO A 167 -13.66 6.09 3.72
C PRO A 167 -13.70 4.59 4.03
N THR A 168 -14.31 4.21 5.15
CA THR A 168 -14.51 2.80 5.52
C THR A 168 -15.43 2.09 4.51
N LEU A 169 -15.22 0.78 4.33
CA LEU A 169 -16.06 -0.03 3.43
C LEU A 169 -17.50 -0.20 3.94
N PHE A 170 -17.67 -0.19 5.27
CA PHE A 170 -18.96 -0.31 5.92
C PHE A 170 -19.05 0.77 7.01
N THR A 171 -20.17 1.48 7.04
CA THR A 171 -20.61 2.21 8.22
C THR A 171 -21.69 1.34 8.85
N SER A 172 -21.43 0.65 9.96
CA SER A 172 -22.55 0.01 10.65
C SER A 172 -23.47 1.12 11.15
N THR A 173 -24.73 1.09 10.73
CA THR A 173 -25.74 2.09 11.08
C THR A 173 -26.28 1.87 12.50
N SER A 174 -25.45 1.33 13.40
CA SER A 174 -25.87 0.89 14.73
C SER A 174 -24.73 1.00 15.73
N ALA A 175 -24.42 2.23 16.12
CA ALA A 175 -24.13 2.62 17.50
C ALA A 175 -23.82 4.11 17.53
N THR A 176 -24.31 4.78 18.57
CA THR A 176 -23.86 6.09 19.06
C THR A 176 -22.35 6.09 19.29
N VAL A 177 -21.57 6.25 18.23
CA VAL A 177 -20.14 6.53 18.29
C VAL A 177 -19.97 8.01 17.99
N SER A 178 -19.35 8.71 18.94
CA SER A 178 -19.15 10.15 18.90
C SER A 178 -18.50 10.58 17.58
N THR A 179 -19.07 11.63 17.00
CA THR A 179 -18.74 12.25 15.71
C THR A 179 -17.36 12.91 15.63
N ALA A 180 -16.39 12.52 16.47
CA ALA A 180 -15.11 13.21 16.61
C ALA A 180 -13.91 12.48 15.97
N ALA A 181 -13.98 11.16 15.73
CA ALA A 181 -12.92 10.42 15.07
C ALA A 181 -13.43 9.86 13.74
N GLN A 182 -12.96 10.40 12.62
CA GLN A 182 -13.13 9.75 11.32
C GLN A 182 -12.53 8.35 11.42
N VAL A 183 -13.38 7.32 11.40
CA VAL A 183 -12.93 5.93 11.31
C VAL A 183 -12.18 5.80 9.99
N ARG A 184 -10.88 5.49 10.06
CA ARG A 184 -10.05 5.28 8.87
C ARG A 184 -10.32 3.89 8.32
N LEU A 185 -10.26 3.73 7.00
CA LEU A 185 -10.24 2.40 6.42
C LEU A 185 -8.97 1.68 6.86
N GLN A 186 -9.14 0.49 7.43
CA GLN A 186 -8.05 -0.39 7.83
C GLN A 186 -8.19 -1.75 7.17
N ALA A 187 -7.08 -2.29 6.67
CA ALA A 187 -7.01 -3.65 6.17
C ALA A 187 -6.96 -4.61 7.36
N ALA A 188 -7.83 -5.62 7.35
CA ALA A 188 -7.81 -6.65 8.37
C ALA A 188 -6.45 -7.39 8.36
N PRO A 189 -5.79 -7.54 9.52
CA PRO A 189 -4.57 -8.31 9.62
C PRO A 189 -4.83 -9.80 9.37
N GLN A 190 -3.75 -10.58 9.44
CA GLN A 190 -3.88 -12.03 9.34
C GLN A 190 -4.85 -12.54 10.41
N GLN A 191 -5.80 -13.38 10.00
CA GLN A 191 -6.80 -13.97 10.88
C GLN A 191 -7.29 -15.31 10.33
N TRP A 192 -7.66 -16.20 11.23
CA TRP A 192 -8.31 -17.46 10.91
C TRP A 192 -9.78 -17.24 10.59
N VAL A 193 -10.20 -17.63 9.38
CA VAL A 193 -11.58 -17.54 8.93
C VAL A 193 -12.11 -18.95 8.65
N PRO A 194 -13.29 -19.32 9.18
CA PRO A 194 -13.95 -20.59 8.86
C PRO A 194 -14.23 -20.71 7.36
N THR A 195 -13.89 -21.84 6.75
CA THR A 195 -14.06 -22.03 5.30
C THR A 195 -15.51 -21.98 4.84
N ALA A 196 -16.44 -22.31 5.74
CA ALA A 196 -17.88 -22.20 5.50
C ALA A 196 -18.36 -20.76 5.20
N GLN A 197 -17.58 -19.73 5.52
CA GLN A 197 -17.92 -18.34 5.19
C GLN A 197 -17.65 -17.98 3.71
N PHE A 198 -16.88 -18.80 2.98
CA PHE A 198 -16.55 -18.55 1.57
C PHE A 198 -17.57 -19.22 0.64
N HIS A 199 -18.28 -18.42 -0.15
CA HIS A 199 -19.21 -18.87 -1.18
C HIS A 199 -18.46 -19.59 -2.32
N ASN A 200 -19.11 -20.60 -2.94
CA ASN A 200 -18.58 -21.38 -4.07
C ASN A 200 -17.25 -22.10 -3.84
N SER A 201 -16.85 -22.34 -2.59
CA SER A 201 -15.69 -23.16 -2.29
C SER A 201 -16.05 -24.65 -2.46
N ASN A 202 -15.23 -25.41 -3.17
CA ASN A 202 -15.31 -26.88 -3.16
C ASN A 202 -14.74 -27.37 -1.82
N THR A 203 -15.55 -27.21 -0.76
CA THR A 203 -15.17 -27.31 0.66
C THR A 203 -14.55 -28.66 1.03
N HIS A 204 -14.83 -29.72 0.26
CA HIS A 204 -14.28 -31.05 0.50
C HIS A 204 -12.76 -31.15 0.46
N SER A 205 -12.08 -30.20 -0.19
CA SER A 205 -10.61 -30.19 -0.32
C SER A 205 -9.90 -29.18 0.58
N LEU A 206 -10.64 -28.37 1.33
CA LEU A 206 -10.08 -27.28 2.13
C LEU A 206 -10.12 -27.59 3.63
N PRO A 207 -9.18 -27.08 4.43
CA PRO A 207 -9.24 -27.18 5.89
C PRO A 207 -10.48 -26.46 6.45
N ARG A 208 -10.87 -26.77 7.69
CA ARG A 208 -12.02 -26.16 8.37
C ARG A 208 -11.86 -24.63 8.57
N THR A 209 -10.64 -24.17 8.72
CA THR A 209 -10.26 -22.76 8.84
C THR A 209 -9.11 -22.46 7.89
N LEU A 210 -9.09 -21.25 7.34
CA LEU A 210 -8.00 -20.74 6.53
C LEU A 210 -7.43 -19.49 7.21
N LEU A 211 -6.10 -19.42 7.28
CA LEU A 211 -5.42 -18.18 7.62
C LEU A 211 -5.49 -17.27 6.41
N VAL A 212 -6.09 -16.10 6.55
CA VAL A 212 -6.26 -15.13 5.46
C VAL A 212 -5.78 -13.75 5.89
N GLU A 213 -5.40 -12.93 4.91
CA GLU A 213 -5.14 -11.50 5.08
C GLU A 213 -6.00 -10.69 4.10
N GLN A 214 -6.38 -9.46 4.48
CA GLN A 214 -7.05 -8.56 3.54
C GLN A 214 -6.01 -7.83 2.70
N VAL A 215 -6.17 -7.90 1.38
CA VAL A 215 -5.26 -7.30 0.40
C VAL A 215 -6.02 -6.28 -0.44
N PHE A 216 -5.34 -5.20 -0.79
CA PHE A 216 -5.83 -4.17 -1.70
C PHE A 216 -5.11 -4.25 -3.05
N ALA A 217 -5.86 -4.10 -4.13
CA ALA A 217 -5.36 -4.08 -5.49
C ALA A 217 -5.85 -2.84 -6.24
N ALA A 218 -5.01 -2.32 -7.13
CA ALA A 218 -5.29 -1.16 -7.97
C ALA A 218 -5.39 -1.60 -9.45
N GLY A 219 -6.57 -1.48 -10.03
CA GLY A 219 -6.84 -1.74 -11.45
C GLY A 219 -6.74 -0.48 -12.33
N PRO A 220 -7.22 -0.53 -13.58
CA PRO A 220 -7.27 0.65 -14.46
C PRO A 220 -8.11 1.80 -13.88
N GLU A 221 -9.22 1.45 -13.23
CA GLU A 221 -10.32 2.35 -12.83
C GLU A 221 -11.00 1.92 -11.52
N VAL A 222 -10.41 0.97 -10.80
CA VAL A 222 -11.01 0.38 -9.60
C VAL A 222 -9.94 0.10 -8.56
N THR A 223 -10.27 0.33 -7.28
CA THR A 223 -9.55 -0.26 -6.15
C THR A 223 -10.40 -1.40 -5.61
N ALA A 224 -9.81 -2.58 -5.48
CA ALA A 224 -10.48 -3.75 -4.95
C ALA A 224 -9.85 -4.16 -3.63
N ALA A 225 -10.67 -4.66 -2.71
CA ALA A 225 -10.23 -5.33 -1.49
C ALA A 225 -10.72 -6.78 -1.52
N TYR A 226 -9.86 -7.73 -1.16
CA TYR A 226 -10.21 -9.14 -1.13
C TYR A 226 -9.43 -9.89 -0.04
N LEU A 227 -9.96 -11.03 0.40
CA LEU A 227 -9.24 -11.92 1.31
C LEU A 227 -8.35 -12.86 0.52
N LYS A 228 -7.09 -12.94 0.93
CA LYS A 228 -6.08 -13.81 0.33
C LYS A 228 -5.65 -14.86 1.35
N PRO A 229 -5.68 -16.16 1.02
CA PRO A 229 -5.08 -17.20 1.86
C PRO A 229 -3.58 -16.94 2.07
N CYS A 230 -3.17 -16.98 3.33
CA CYS A 230 -1.76 -17.02 3.70
C CYS A 230 -1.19 -18.40 3.34
N LYS A 231 0.07 -18.43 2.88
CA LYS A 231 0.79 -19.68 2.62
C LYS A 231 1.44 -20.19 3.89
#